data_AF-U1MY05-F1
#
_entry.id   AF-U1MY05-F1
#
_cell.length_a   1.000
_cell.length_b   1.000
_cell.length_c   1.000
_cell.angle_alpha   90.00
_cell.angle_beta   90.00
_cell.angle_gamma   90.00
#
_symmetry.space_group_name_H-M   'P 1'
#
loop_
_entity.id
_entity.type
_entity.pdbx_description
1 polymer ?
#
loop_
_entity_poly.entity_id
_entity_poly.type
_entity_poly.pdbx_seq_one_letter_code
_entity_poly.pdbx_strand_id
1 'polypeptide(L)'
;VGTNPDHEPAIEQVSERFPTGDAAVPFALLVGLLENLALNRAAVTNLFATVEQAGVDPLARLEQLTHDPGLEPAIDLDGRARQLEQLL
;
A
#
# COMPACT_ATOMS: atom_id res chain seq x y z
N VAL A 1 -17.29 3.84 16.57
CA VAL A 1 -15.92 3.89 17.13
C VAL A 1 -15.34 5.24 16.73
N GLY A 2 -14.90 6.07 17.67
CA GLY A 2 -14.43 7.42 17.36
C GLY A 2 -12.96 7.39 16.94
N THR A 3 -12.63 7.90 15.76
CA THR A 3 -11.24 8.13 15.36
C THR A 3 -10.72 9.32 16.16
N ASN A 4 -9.94 9.06 17.22
CA ASN A 4 -9.19 10.10 17.90
C ASN A 4 -8.04 10.53 16.96
N PRO A 5 -8.00 11.79 16.46
CA PRO A 5 -6.97 12.23 15.53
C PRO A 5 -5.56 12.22 16.12
N ASP A 6 -5.44 12.11 17.45
CA ASP A 6 -4.16 12.03 18.15
C ASP A 6 -3.52 10.63 18.15
N HIS A 7 -4.22 9.60 17.64
CA HIS A 7 -3.65 8.26 17.51
C HIS A 7 -3.25 7.99 16.07
N GLU A 8 -2.02 7.49 15.89
CA GLU A 8 -1.56 6.97 14.62
C GLU A 8 -2.54 5.89 14.14
N PRO A 9 -2.94 5.90 12.86
CA PRO A 9 -3.89 4.92 12.36
C PRO A 9 -3.29 3.52 12.54
N ALA A 10 -4.07 2.61 13.13
CA ALA A 10 -3.66 1.23 13.39
C ALA A 10 -3.72 0.37 12.11
N ILE A 11 -2.99 0.80 11.09
CA ILE A 11 -2.92 0.18 9.76
C ILE A 11 -2.42 -1.27 9.86
N GLU A 12 -1.57 -1.56 10.84
CA GLU A 12 -1.05 -2.90 11.14
C GLU A 12 -2.13 -3.91 11.51
N GLN A 13 -3.34 -3.47 11.90
CA GLN A 13 -4.47 -4.37 12.15
C GLN A 13 -5.06 -4.97 10.86
N VAL A 14 -4.75 -4.41 9.70
CA VAL A 14 -5.20 -4.95 8.40
C VAL A 14 -4.46 -6.25 8.10
N SER A 15 -3.14 -6.27 8.33
CA SER A 15 -2.29 -7.45 8.20
C SER A 15 -0.94 -7.16 8.86
N GLU A 16 -0.32 -8.16 9.50
CA GLU A 16 1.06 -8.06 9.98
C GLU A 16 2.06 -7.86 8.82
N ARG A 17 1.63 -8.12 7.58
CA ARG A 17 2.36 -7.84 6.35
C ARG A 17 2.13 -6.41 5.82
N PHE A 18 1.42 -5.54 6.53
CA PHE A 18 1.47 -4.09 6.26
C PHE A 18 2.73 -3.45 6.85
N PRO A 19 3.35 -2.45 6.19
CA PRO A 19 4.43 -1.69 6.82
C PRO A 19 3.92 -0.90 8.03
N THR A 20 4.85 -0.59 8.94
CA THR A 20 4.61 0.20 10.16
C THR A 20 5.40 1.51 10.11
N GLY A 21 5.12 2.42 11.05
CA GLY A 21 5.79 3.73 11.14
C GLY A 21 5.51 4.62 9.92
N ASP A 22 6.50 5.43 9.54
CA ASP A 22 6.35 6.47 8.50
C ASP A 22 5.89 5.95 7.13
N ALA A 23 6.11 4.66 6.83
CA ALA A 23 5.66 4.02 5.60
C ALA A 23 4.20 3.54 5.63
N ALA A 24 3.58 3.41 6.81
CA ALA A 24 2.26 2.79 6.98
C ALA A 24 1.15 3.53 6.23
N VAL A 25 1.03 4.84 6.46
CA VAL A 25 -0.01 5.68 5.82
C VAL A 25 0.24 5.84 4.32
N PRO A 26 1.44 6.20 3.84
CA PRO A 26 1.70 6.30 2.40
C PRO A 26 1.44 4.99 1.65
N PHE A 27 1.80 3.85 2.25
CA PHE A 27 1.56 2.54 1.63
C PHE A 27 0.08 2.15 1.63
N ALA A 28 -0.68 2.45 2.70
CA ALA A 28 -2.13 2.24 2.71
C ALA A 28 -2.85 3.07 1.63
N LEU A 29 -2.45 4.34 1.47
CA LEU A 29 -2.95 5.18 0.39
C LEU A 29 -2.58 4.62 -0.99
N LEU A 30 -1.34 4.14 -1.14
CA LEU A 30 -0.88 3.52 -2.38
C LEU A 30 -1.81 2.37 -2.77
N VAL A 31 -2.04 1.41 -1.85
CA VAL A 31 -2.94 0.25 -2.07
C VAL A 31 -4.35 0.71 -2.46
N GLY A 32 -4.91 1.70 -1.75
CA GLY A 32 -6.25 2.22 -2.05
C GLY A 32 -6.39 2.87 -3.43
N LEU A 33 -5.31 3.44 -3.98
CA LEU A 33 -5.33 4.08 -5.30
C LEU A 33 -5.16 3.09 -6.46
N LEU A 34 -4.77 1.83 -6.19
CA LEU A 34 -4.58 0.79 -7.22
C LEU A 34 -5.89 0.31 -7.84
N GLU A 35 -7.04 0.57 -7.21
CA GLU A 35 -8.35 0.30 -7.81
C GLU A 35 -8.53 1.06 -9.14
N ASN A 36 -7.96 2.27 -9.23
CA ASN A 36 -8.00 3.09 -10.44
C ASN A 36 -6.63 3.70 -10.78
N LEU A 37 -5.67 2.83 -11.10
CA LEU A 37 -4.28 3.22 -11.39
C LEU A 37 -4.15 4.24 -12.53
N ALA A 38 -4.98 4.14 -13.57
CA ALA A 38 -4.93 5.06 -14.70
C ALA A 38 -5.22 6.51 -14.30
N LEU A 39 -6.24 6.72 -13.45
CA LEU A 39 -6.57 8.05 -12.92
C LEU A 39 -5.55 8.54 -11.88
N ASN A 40 -4.95 7.62 -11.14
CA ASN A 40 -4.11 7.95 -9.99
C ASN A 40 -2.59 7.86 -10.26
N ARG A 41 -2.15 7.68 -11.51
CA ARG A 41 -0.74 7.37 -11.85
C ARG A 41 0.27 8.30 -11.17
N ALA A 42 0.07 9.61 -11.24
CA ALA A 42 0.99 10.58 -10.66
C ALA A 42 1.05 10.48 -9.11
N ALA A 43 -0.10 10.32 -8.46
CA ALA A 43 -0.18 10.15 -7.02
C ALA A 43 0.50 8.84 -6.58
N VAL A 44 0.27 7.76 -7.33
CA VAL A 44 0.89 6.45 -7.10
C VAL A 44 2.42 6.53 -7.20
N THR A 45 2.96 7.18 -8.24
CA THR A 45 4.42 7.38 -8.36
C THR A 45 5.02 8.18 -7.19
N ASN A 46 4.32 9.22 -6.73
CA ASN A 46 4.78 10.01 -5.59
C ASN A 46 4.77 9.22 -4.28
N LEU A 47 3.72 8.39 -4.08
CA LEU A 47 3.61 7.54 -2.90
C LEU A 47 4.68 6.44 -2.91
N PHE A 48 5.01 5.89 -4.07
CA PHE A 48 6.15 4.98 -4.24
C PHE A 48 7.43 5.60 -3.67
N ALA A 49 7.81 6.79 -4.15
CA ALA A 49 9.00 7.48 -3.66
C ALA A 49 8.94 7.78 -2.15
N THR A 50 7.75 8.12 -1.64
CA THR A 50 7.55 8.39 -0.19
C THR A 50 7.78 7.12 0.64
N VAL A 51 7.25 5.98 0.20
CA VAL A 51 7.40 4.68 0.87
C VAL A 51 8.85 4.22 0.84
N GLU A 52 9.54 4.38 -0.30
CA GLU A 52 10.97 4.05 -0.43
C GLU A 52 11.85 4.92 0.47
N GLN A 53 11.56 6.23 0.56
CA GLN A 53 12.26 7.15 1.46
C GLN A 53 12.07 6.79 2.94
N ALA A 54 10.93 6.18 3.29
CA ALA A 54 10.66 5.64 4.61
C ALA A 54 11.30 4.26 4.84
N GLY A 55 12.07 3.74 3.87
CA GLY A 55 12.87 2.51 4.01
C GLY A 55 12.13 1.21 3.67
N VAL A 56 10.96 1.30 3.05
CA VAL A 56 10.18 0.13 2.61
C VAL A 56 10.19 0.05 1.08
N ASP A 57 10.45 -1.12 0.53
CA ASP A 57 10.23 -1.38 -0.91
C ASP A 57 8.73 -1.60 -1.16
N PRO A 58 8.04 -0.68 -1.88
CA PRO A 58 6.60 -0.78 -2.10
C PRO A 58 6.20 -1.99 -2.96
N LEU A 59 7.01 -2.41 -3.94
CA LEU A 59 6.67 -3.56 -4.79
C LEU A 59 6.83 -4.86 -4.00
N ALA A 60 7.95 -5.03 -3.31
CA ALA A 60 8.17 -6.20 -2.48
C ALA A 60 7.12 -6.30 -1.36
N ARG A 61 6.67 -5.17 -0.80
CA ARG A 61 5.64 -5.18 0.23
C ARG A 61 4.24 -5.46 -0.33
N LEU A 62 3.91 -4.98 -1.53
CA LEU A 62 2.70 -5.37 -2.24
C LEU A 62 2.68 -6.87 -2.54
N GLU A 63 3.79 -7.42 -3.03
CA GLU A 63 3.95 -8.87 -3.27
C GLU A 63 3.79 -9.66 -1.95
N GLN A 64 4.35 -9.19 -0.85
CA GLN A 64 4.15 -9.88 0.44
C GLN A 64 2.68 -9.92 0.87
N LEU A 65 1.89 -8.86 0.60
CA LEU A 65 0.45 -8.86 0.87
C LEU A 65 -0.32 -9.89 0.02
N THR A 66 0.09 -10.15 -1.23
CA THR A 66 -0.58 -11.17 -2.06
C THR A 66 -0.40 -12.58 -1.51
N HIS A 67 0.64 -12.79 -0.70
CA HIS A 67 0.94 -14.04 -0.02
C HIS A 67 0.33 -14.13 1.40
N ASP A 68 -0.57 -13.21 1.77
CA ASP A 68 -1.30 -13.29 3.03
C ASP A 68 -2.59 -14.12 2.89
N PRO A 69 -2.66 -15.34 3.47
CA PRO A 69 -3.88 -16.14 3.41
C PRO A 69 -5.03 -15.57 4.24
N GLY A 70 -4.76 -14.59 5.13
CA GLY A 70 -5.78 -13.92 5.93
C GLY A 70 -6.41 -12.71 5.25
N LEU A 71 -5.95 -12.34 4.06
CA LEU A 71 -6.50 -11.22 3.30
C LEU A 71 -7.42 -11.70 2.18
N GLU A 72 -8.53 -10.99 2.03
CA GLU A 72 -9.41 -11.05 0.85
C GLU A 72 -9.45 -9.66 0.19
N PRO A 73 -8.44 -9.32 -0.63
CA PRO A 73 -8.36 -8.00 -1.26
C PRO A 73 -9.54 -7.76 -2.21
N ALA A 74 -10.10 -6.55 -2.19
CA ALA A 74 -11.17 -6.15 -3.11
C ALA A 74 -10.72 -6.06 -4.58
N ILE A 75 -9.40 -6.03 -4.83
CA ILE A 75 -8.80 -5.92 -6.15
C ILE A 75 -7.73 -7.01 -6.33
N ASP A 76 -7.42 -7.34 -7.58
CA ASP A 76 -6.29 -8.21 -7.93
C ASP A 76 -4.95 -7.49 -7.67
N LEU A 77 -4.44 -7.63 -6.44
CA LEU A 77 -3.17 -7.00 -6.02
C LEU A 77 -1.98 -7.51 -6.82
N ASP A 78 -1.94 -8.80 -7.17
CA ASP A 78 -0.85 -9.40 -7.96
C ASP A 78 -0.81 -8.82 -9.37
N GLY A 79 -1.96 -8.76 -10.04
CA GLY A 79 -2.09 -8.13 -11.36
C GLY A 79 -1.71 -6.65 -11.33
N ARG A 80 -2.04 -5.92 -10.26
CA ARG A 80 -1.67 -4.51 -10.10
C ARG A 80 -0.19 -4.31 -9.82
N ALA A 81 0.44 -5.15 -9.01
CA ALA A 81 1.88 -5.11 -8.77
C ALA A 81 2.65 -5.30 -10.09
N ARG A 82 2.30 -6.32 -10.87
CA ARG A 82 2.89 -6.56 -12.20
C ARG A 82 2.68 -5.40 -13.18
N GLN A 83 1.49 -4.78 -13.14
CA GLN A 83 1.22 -3.60 -13.97
C GLN A 83 2.11 -2.41 -13.57
N LEU A 84 2.39 -2.22 -12.28
CA LEU A 84 3.28 -1.16 -11.80
C LEU A 84 4.73 -1.39 -12.25
N GLU A 85 5.23 -2.62 -12.17
CA GLU A 85 6.57 -2.98 -12.67
C GLU A 85 6.77 -2.69 -14.16
N GLN A 86 5.70 -2.69 -14.96
CA GLN A 86 5.74 -2.35 -16.38
C GLN A 86 5.64 -0.84 -16.65
N LEU A 87 5.14 -0.06 -15.69
CA LEU A 87 4.82 1.35 -15.86
C LEU A 87 5.87 2.31 -15.27
N LEU A 88 6.69 1.80 -14.35
CA LEU A 88 7.80 2.50 -13.68
C LEU A 88 9.11 2.16 -14.39
#